data_AF-A0A524K9B0-F1
#
_entry.id   AF-A0A524K9B0-F1
#
_cell.length_a   1.000
_cell.length_b   1.000
_cell.length_c   1.000
_cell.angle_alpha   90.00
_cell.angle_beta   90.00
_cell.angle_gamma   90.00
#
_symmetry.space_group_name_H-M   'P 1'
#
loop_
_entity.id
_entity.type
_entity.pdbx_description
1 polymer ?
#
loop_
_entity_poly.entity_id
_entity_poly.type
_entity_poly.pdbx_seq_one_letter_code
_entity_poly.pdbx_strand_id
1 'polypeptide(L)'
;MSVFLSLAKLYLKSFYNLPGKKTPGDKADVKSILKTVGVAVLVVLVVGDIGFLFVATNMVMYDALAPVGLQGILLLNVAVMATVLTLVVGFLTALSTYFLNDMELQLLSMPIEPRALFGAKFTAVYVSEAAFSLFFMASAMIIFGIKEHPHPLMYLWGTMAGLLLPLPALAAAYFIQVPLLSVARFLKNKQTILLVGGVLGLFMALGFNFYYQSALAHVADPEWVARNMAGPDSLIARMGQAYPPALFTWRAMSYPATVDAVLSVLALAATCLVLPVLAFLVLPKAYANSLIGFNETHLKKLDTAASSAFIASRLRKRPAFWSLVKREVNMMNREPIYMLNGPMIIVLMPLIFGVMIAVQGDTLLSDPDMAGIMAMLKGGSGAAIAGLVGVFLGSGTSITCTALSRDAKALPYLKSLP
;
A
#
# COMPACT_ATOMS: atom_id res chain seq x y z
N MET A 1 4.76 -17.87 -28.25
CA MET A 1 4.07 -17.17 -27.12
C MET A 1 3.85 -15.74 -27.56
N SER A 2 2.66 -15.17 -27.34
CA SER A 2 2.42 -13.75 -27.63
C SER A 2 3.44 -12.89 -26.87
N VAL A 3 3.91 -11.80 -27.48
CA VAL A 3 4.92 -10.89 -26.91
C VAL A 3 4.53 -10.46 -25.49
N PHE A 4 3.23 -10.21 -25.28
CA PHE A 4 2.64 -9.93 -23.97
C PHE A 4 2.92 -11.01 -22.91
N LEU A 5 2.68 -12.29 -23.20
CA LEU A 5 2.86 -13.38 -22.22
C LEU A 5 4.33 -13.55 -21.84
N SER A 6 5.23 -13.38 -22.80
CA SER A 6 6.68 -13.42 -22.55
C SER A 6 7.12 -12.26 -21.66
N LEU A 7 6.61 -11.05 -21.91
CA LEU A 7 6.90 -9.87 -21.09
C LEU A 7 6.30 -9.99 -19.68
N ALA A 8 5.05 -10.42 -19.54
CA ALA A 8 4.41 -10.60 -18.24
C ALA A 8 5.20 -11.61 -17.39
N LYS A 9 5.63 -12.72 -17.99
CA LYS A 9 6.49 -13.70 -17.33
C LYS A 9 7.85 -13.12 -16.92
N LEU A 10 8.45 -12.28 -17.75
CA LEU A 10 9.71 -11.59 -17.44
C LEU A 10 9.54 -10.64 -16.25
N TYR A 11 8.50 -9.79 -16.27
CA TYR A 11 8.19 -8.88 -15.18
C TYR A 11 7.90 -9.63 -13.89
N LEU A 12 7.09 -10.70 -13.90
CA LEU A 12 6.81 -11.50 -12.72
C LEU A 12 8.09 -12.12 -12.13
N LYS A 13 8.95 -12.68 -12.97
CA LYS A 13 10.22 -13.26 -12.52
C LYS A 13 11.15 -12.22 -11.91
N SER A 14 11.29 -11.07 -12.57
CA SER A 14 12.18 -10.02 -12.08
C SER A 14 11.64 -9.33 -10.84
N PHE A 15 10.33 -9.08 -10.79
CA PHE A 15 9.69 -8.35 -9.70
C PHE A 15 9.66 -9.15 -8.40
N TYR A 16 9.28 -10.44 -8.48
CA TYR A 16 9.27 -11.33 -7.32
C TYR A 16 10.60 -12.07 -7.11
N ASN A 17 11.63 -11.75 -7.90
CA ASN A 17 12.94 -12.40 -7.88
C ASN A 17 12.82 -13.94 -7.85
N LEU A 18 11.91 -14.48 -8.66
CA LEU A 18 11.62 -15.92 -8.68
C LEU A 18 12.86 -16.67 -9.17
N PRO A 19 13.22 -17.80 -8.53
CA PRO A 19 14.41 -18.55 -8.89
C PRO A 19 14.41 -18.89 -10.38
N GLY A 20 15.53 -18.60 -11.03
CA GLY A 20 15.77 -18.98 -12.43
C GLY A 20 15.70 -20.49 -12.64
N LYS A 21 15.71 -20.91 -13.91
CA LYS A 21 15.78 -22.34 -14.24
C LYS A 21 17.12 -22.86 -13.70
N LYS A 22 17.09 -23.73 -12.69
CA LYS A 22 18.32 -24.33 -12.13
C LYS A 22 19.08 -25.04 -13.25
N THR A 23 20.37 -24.79 -13.34
CA THR A 23 21.27 -25.49 -14.25
C THR A 23 21.22 -27.00 -13.94
N PRO A 24 21.07 -27.88 -14.95
CA PRO A 24 21.06 -29.32 -14.70
C PRO A 24 22.41 -29.75 -14.12
N GLY A 25 22.41 -30.35 -12.92
CA GLY A 25 23.60 -30.78 -12.18
C GLY A 25 23.86 -30.04 -10.86
N ASP A 26 23.09 -29.00 -10.56
CA ASP A 26 23.26 -28.21 -9.33
C ASP A 26 22.67 -28.97 -8.11
N LYS A 27 23.52 -29.57 -7.28
CA LYS A 27 23.09 -30.25 -6.06
C LYS A 27 22.54 -29.21 -5.09
N ALA A 28 21.33 -29.44 -4.59
CA ALA A 28 20.71 -28.54 -3.63
C ALA A 28 21.53 -28.54 -2.32
N ASP A 29 22.22 -27.43 -2.06
CA ASP A 29 22.97 -27.23 -0.82
C ASP A 29 22.00 -27.25 0.37
N VAL A 30 22.31 -28.05 1.39
CA VAL A 30 21.48 -28.22 2.61
C VAL A 30 21.21 -26.86 3.25
N LYS A 31 22.18 -25.94 3.20
CA LYS A 31 22.03 -24.56 3.67
C LYS A 31 21.01 -23.76 2.86
N SER A 32 20.91 -23.98 1.55
CA SER A 32 19.92 -23.31 0.70
C SER A 32 18.50 -23.84 0.98
N ILE A 33 18.38 -25.15 1.23
CA ILE A 33 17.10 -25.78 1.59
C ILE A 33 16.64 -25.26 2.96
N LEU A 34 17.51 -25.29 3.98
CA LEU A 34 17.23 -24.74 5.31
C LEU A 34 16.85 -23.26 5.26
N LYS A 35 17.55 -22.45 4.45
CA LYS A 35 17.18 -21.04 4.24
C LYS A 35 15.79 -20.91 3.63
N THR A 36 15.47 -21.71 2.61
CA THR A 36 14.16 -21.67 1.94
C THR A 36 13.04 -22.08 2.89
N VAL A 37 13.24 -23.16 3.65
CA VAL A 37 12.30 -23.62 4.67
C VAL A 37 12.14 -22.57 5.77
N GLY A 38 13.24 -22.00 6.28
CA GLY A 38 13.19 -20.95 7.30
C GLY A 38 12.43 -19.71 6.84
N VAL A 39 12.64 -19.27 5.59
CA VAL A 39 11.86 -18.17 4.99
C VAL A 39 10.40 -18.56 4.83
N ALA A 40 10.09 -19.78 4.39
CA ALA A 40 8.71 -20.25 4.25
C ALA A 40 7.97 -20.29 5.59
N VAL A 41 8.59 -20.80 6.66
CA VAL A 41 8.03 -20.79 8.02
C VAL A 41 7.79 -19.36 8.49
N LEU A 42 8.74 -18.45 8.26
CA LEU A 42 8.60 -17.04 8.63
C LEU A 42 7.43 -16.38 7.89
N VAL A 43 7.28 -16.65 6.58
CA VAL A 43 6.14 -16.16 5.79
C VAL A 43 4.82 -16.70 6.34
N VAL A 44 4.74 -17.99 6.67
CA VAL A 44 3.54 -18.59 7.27
C VAL A 44 3.22 -17.95 8.63
N LEU A 45 4.22 -17.71 9.47
CA LEU A 45 4.01 -17.06 10.77
C LEU A 45 3.52 -15.62 10.59
N VAL A 46 4.15 -14.83 9.71
CA VAL A 46 3.75 -13.43 9.47
C VAL A 46 2.36 -13.34 8.86
N VAL A 47 2.08 -14.11 7.81
CA VAL A 47 0.76 -14.11 7.15
C VAL A 47 -0.31 -14.68 8.08
N GLY A 48 0.04 -15.70 8.87
CA GLY A 48 -0.84 -16.30 9.87
C GLY A 48 -1.21 -15.34 10.99
N ASP A 49 -0.24 -14.62 11.54
CA ASP A 49 -0.45 -13.63 12.61
C ASP A 49 -1.28 -12.43 12.11
N ILE A 50 -0.91 -11.86 10.96
CA ILE A 50 -1.70 -10.79 10.32
C ILE A 50 -3.11 -11.28 10.01
N GLY A 51 -3.26 -12.51 9.50
CA GLY A 51 -4.55 -13.12 9.20
C GLY A 51 -5.41 -13.33 10.44
N PHE A 52 -4.80 -13.81 11.52
CA PHE A 52 -5.46 -14.00 12.81
C PHE A 52 -5.95 -12.67 13.39
N LEU A 53 -5.08 -11.66 13.48
CA LEU A 53 -5.44 -10.33 13.96
C LEU A 53 -6.59 -9.75 13.13
N PHE A 54 -6.50 -9.85 11.80
CA PHE A 54 -7.52 -9.31 10.92
C PHE A 54 -8.88 -10.02 11.07
N VAL A 55 -8.89 -11.36 11.15
CA VAL A 55 -10.12 -12.13 11.41
C VAL A 55 -10.69 -11.80 12.79
N ALA A 56 -9.85 -11.71 13.83
CA ALA A 56 -10.29 -11.40 15.19
C ALA A 56 -10.93 -10.02 15.28
N THR A 57 -10.32 -8.99 14.72
CA THR A 57 -10.89 -7.62 14.70
C THR A 57 -12.21 -7.57 13.93
N ASN A 58 -12.29 -8.22 12.77
CA ASN A 58 -13.53 -8.25 11.99
C ASN A 58 -14.63 -9.10 12.65
N MET A 59 -14.26 -10.11 13.45
CA MET A 59 -15.21 -10.92 14.21
C MET A 59 -15.86 -10.10 15.33
N VAL A 60 -15.12 -9.22 16.01
CA VAL A 60 -15.71 -8.25 16.96
C VAL A 60 -16.74 -7.35 16.27
N MET A 61 -16.43 -6.87 15.06
CA MET A 61 -17.38 -6.06 14.29
C MET A 61 -18.62 -6.87 13.87
N TYR A 62 -18.45 -8.13 13.49
CA TYR A 62 -19.57 -9.03 13.21
C TYR A 62 -20.48 -9.19 14.43
N ASP A 63 -19.91 -9.54 15.58
CA ASP A 63 -20.65 -9.81 16.81
C ASP A 63 -21.37 -8.57 17.34
N ALA A 64 -20.84 -7.37 17.07
CA ALA A 64 -21.53 -6.11 17.37
C ALA A 64 -22.73 -5.83 16.45
N LEU A 65 -22.66 -6.24 15.17
CA LEU A 65 -23.68 -5.93 14.16
C LEU A 65 -24.77 -7.01 14.01
N ALA A 66 -24.45 -8.26 14.37
CA ALA A 66 -25.36 -9.40 14.24
C ALA A 66 -26.67 -9.24 15.04
N PRO A 67 -26.69 -8.72 16.28
CA PRO A 67 -27.94 -8.53 17.04
C PRO A 67 -28.94 -7.56 16.38
N VAL A 68 -28.44 -6.65 15.52
CA VAL A 68 -29.24 -5.65 14.80
C VAL A 68 -29.55 -6.13 13.37
N GLY A 69 -29.12 -7.33 12.97
CA GLY A 69 -29.31 -7.86 11.62
C GLY A 69 -28.50 -7.14 10.54
N LEU A 70 -27.44 -6.43 10.93
CA LEU A 70 -26.61 -5.61 10.04
C LEU A 70 -25.26 -6.25 9.73
N GLN A 71 -25.08 -7.55 9.97
CA GLN A 71 -23.81 -8.23 9.75
C GLN A 71 -23.32 -8.16 8.29
N GLY A 72 -24.22 -7.96 7.32
CA GLY A 72 -23.88 -7.74 5.92
C GLY A 72 -22.99 -6.50 5.66
N ILE A 73 -22.98 -5.51 6.58
CA ILE A 73 -22.07 -4.36 6.51
C ILE A 73 -20.60 -4.82 6.54
N LEU A 74 -20.29 -5.94 7.22
CA LEU A 74 -18.94 -6.51 7.23
C LEU A 74 -18.44 -6.83 5.82
N LEU A 75 -19.29 -7.44 4.97
CA LEU A 75 -18.92 -7.81 3.60
C LEU A 75 -18.61 -6.58 2.75
N LEU A 76 -19.46 -5.55 2.88
CA LEU A 76 -19.27 -4.27 2.20
C LEU A 76 -17.97 -3.61 2.66
N ASN A 77 -17.74 -3.58 3.97
CA ASN A 77 -16.55 -2.99 4.57
C ASN A 77 -15.26 -3.68 4.09
N VAL A 78 -15.23 -5.02 4.13
CA VAL A 78 -14.06 -5.79 3.68
C VAL A 78 -13.81 -5.58 2.18
N ALA A 79 -14.84 -5.46 1.35
CA ALA A 79 -14.68 -5.15 -0.07
C ALA A 79 -14.10 -3.74 -0.33
N VAL A 80 -14.56 -2.74 0.44
CA VAL A 80 -14.00 -1.37 0.39
C VAL A 80 -12.54 -1.37 0.87
N MET A 81 -12.25 -2.00 2.00
CA MET A 81 -10.89 -2.11 2.54
C MET A 81 -9.96 -2.81 1.55
N ALA A 82 -10.40 -3.92 0.95
CA ALA A 82 -9.61 -4.64 -0.04
C ALA A 82 -9.25 -3.75 -1.25
N THR A 83 -10.20 -2.95 -1.73
CA THR A 83 -9.97 -2.01 -2.83
C THR A 83 -9.02 -0.88 -2.45
N VAL A 84 -9.21 -0.29 -1.28
CA VAL A 84 -8.45 0.89 -0.87
C VAL A 84 -7.01 0.53 -0.49
N LEU A 85 -6.83 -0.59 0.21
CA LEU A 85 -5.49 -1.08 0.54
C LEU A 85 -4.73 -1.51 -0.71
N THR A 86 -5.41 -2.15 -1.68
CA THR A 86 -4.79 -2.43 -2.99
C THR A 86 -4.49 -1.16 -3.77
N LEU A 87 -5.32 -0.11 -3.69
CA LEU A 87 -5.01 1.19 -4.28
C LEU A 87 -3.73 1.80 -3.68
N VAL A 88 -3.58 1.81 -2.35
CA VAL A 88 -2.41 2.40 -1.69
C VAL A 88 -1.15 1.58 -1.98
N VAL A 89 -1.20 0.27 -1.76
CA VAL A 89 -0.07 -0.64 -2.02
C VAL A 89 0.28 -0.65 -3.50
N GLY A 90 -0.73 -0.70 -4.36
CA GLY A 90 -0.59 -0.68 -5.81
C GLY A 90 -0.01 0.61 -6.33
N PHE A 91 -0.47 1.75 -5.82
CA PHE A 91 0.10 3.04 -6.15
C PHE A 91 1.58 3.09 -5.78
N LEU A 92 1.96 2.72 -4.55
CA LEU A 92 3.35 2.73 -4.12
C LEU A 92 4.23 1.74 -4.92
N THR A 93 3.69 0.57 -5.23
CA THR A 93 4.38 -0.49 -5.99
C THR A 93 4.58 -0.10 -7.45
N ALA A 94 3.52 0.40 -8.10
CA ALA A 94 3.60 0.91 -9.45
C ALA A 94 4.62 2.06 -9.53
N LEU A 95 4.57 3.02 -8.61
CA LEU A 95 5.52 4.13 -8.55
C LEU A 95 6.97 3.65 -8.35
N SER A 96 7.21 2.77 -7.38
CA SER A 96 8.54 2.20 -7.13
C SER A 96 9.11 1.50 -8.36
N THR A 97 8.31 0.63 -8.99
CA THR A 97 8.76 -0.20 -10.10
C THR A 97 8.84 0.53 -11.43
N TYR A 98 8.07 1.60 -11.60
CA TYR A 98 8.13 2.51 -12.74
C TYR A 98 9.46 3.27 -12.77
N PHE A 99 9.97 3.67 -11.60
CA PHE A 99 11.19 4.48 -11.51
C PHE A 99 12.49 3.69 -11.35
N LEU A 100 12.47 2.52 -10.71
CA LEU A 100 13.71 1.82 -10.32
C LEU A 100 14.23 0.83 -11.37
N ASN A 101 13.43 0.46 -12.37
CA ASN A 101 13.82 -0.56 -13.35
C ASN A 101 14.39 0.05 -14.65
N ASP A 102 15.72 0.08 -14.76
CA ASP A 102 16.41 0.36 -16.03
C ASP A 102 16.02 -0.63 -17.14
N MET A 103 15.49 -1.81 -16.78
CA MET A 103 14.93 -2.77 -17.73
C MET A 103 13.83 -2.17 -18.61
N GLU A 104 12.99 -1.25 -18.10
CA GLU A 104 11.90 -0.69 -18.91
C GLU A 104 12.44 0.15 -20.08
N LEU A 105 13.55 0.86 -19.85
CA LEU A 105 14.25 1.60 -20.91
C LEU A 105 14.88 0.67 -21.95
N GLN A 106 15.45 -0.46 -21.51
CA GLN A 106 16.00 -1.46 -22.42
C GLN A 106 14.88 -2.11 -23.25
N LEU A 107 13.73 -2.41 -22.65
CA LEU A 107 12.57 -2.95 -23.36
C LEU A 107 11.98 -1.95 -24.37
N LEU A 108 12.04 -0.64 -24.09
CA LEU A 108 11.64 0.40 -25.05
C LEU A 108 12.54 0.49 -26.28
N SER A 109 13.81 0.06 -26.18
CA SER A 109 14.73 0.03 -27.33
C SER A 109 14.43 -1.12 -28.29
N MET A 110 13.63 -2.10 -27.86
CA MET A 110 13.17 -3.21 -28.68
C MET A 110 11.87 -2.84 -29.42
N PRO A 111 11.57 -3.45 -30.58
CA PRO A 111 10.35 -3.18 -31.34
C PRO A 111 9.12 -3.85 -30.68
N ILE A 112 8.79 -3.43 -29.47
CA ILE A 112 7.67 -3.91 -28.66
C ILE A 112 6.54 -2.89 -28.71
N GLU A 113 5.32 -3.34 -28.98
CA GLU A 113 4.17 -2.45 -28.96
C GLU A 113 3.90 -1.88 -27.55
N PRO A 114 3.64 -0.56 -27.41
CA PRO A 114 3.34 0.07 -26.11
C PRO A 114 2.20 -0.62 -25.35
N ARG A 115 1.21 -1.17 -26.06
CA ARG A 115 0.09 -1.94 -25.48
C ARG A 115 0.55 -3.20 -24.78
N ALA A 116 1.48 -3.95 -25.40
CA ALA A 116 2.03 -5.16 -24.82
C ALA A 116 2.91 -4.85 -23.60
N LEU A 117 3.70 -3.76 -23.66
CA LEU A 117 4.55 -3.31 -22.57
C LEU A 117 3.72 -2.89 -21.34
N PHE A 118 2.78 -1.95 -21.52
CA PHE A 118 1.90 -1.48 -20.45
C PHE A 118 1.09 -2.63 -19.86
N GLY A 119 0.53 -3.51 -20.70
CA GLY A 119 -0.27 -4.63 -20.23
C GLY A 119 0.51 -5.65 -19.41
N ALA A 120 1.72 -5.99 -19.87
CA ALA A 120 2.58 -6.91 -19.14
C ALA A 120 2.95 -6.36 -17.76
N LYS A 121 3.19 -5.04 -17.69
CA LYS A 121 3.46 -4.34 -16.44
C LYS A 121 2.25 -4.32 -15.51
N PHE A 122 1.09 -3.91 -16.03
CA PHE A 122 -0.17 -3.89 -15.29
C PHE A 122 -0.47 -5.27 -14.69
N THR A 123 -0.28 -6.34 -15.48
CA THR A 123 -0.50 -7.72 -15.03
C THR A 123 0.46 -8.12 -13.91
N ALA A 124 1.74 -7.71 -13.98
CA ALA A 124 2.72 -8.06 -12.97
C ALA A 124 2.41 -7.45 -11.59
N VAL A 125 1.94 -6.20 -11.57
CA VAL A 125 1.52 -5.51 -10.34
C VAL A 125 0.18 -6.07 -9.84
N TYR A 126 -0.76 -6.35 -10.76
CA TYR A 126 -2.06 -6.94 -10.44
C TYR A 126 -1.93 -8.27 -9.68
N VAL A 127 -0.96 -9.14 -10.01
CA VAL A 127 -0.79 -10.43 -9.32
C VAL A 127 -0.57 -10.26 -7.81
N SER A 128 0.23 -9.27 -7.38
CA SER A 128 0.42 -8.99 -5.95
C SER A 128 -0.85 -8.46 -5.32
N GLU A 129 -1.54 -7.54 -5.99
CA GLU A 129 -2.74 -6.90 -5.45
C GLU A 129 -3.92 -7.87 -5.37
N ALA A 130 -4.06 -8.77 -6.34
CA ALA A 130 -5.03 -9.86 -6.31
C ALA A 130 -4.77 -10.77 -5.11
N ALA A 131 -3.51 -11.10 -4.81
CA ALA A 131 -3.19 -11.88 -3.61
C ALA A 131 -3.57 -11.14 -2.32
N PHE A 132 -3.29 -9.83 -2.22
CA PHE A 132 -3.70 -9.02 -1.08
C PHE A 132 -5.23 -8.93 -0.94
N SER A 133 -5.95 -8.63 -2.02
CA SER A 133 -7.42 -8.53 -1.97
C SER A 133 -8.09 -9.87 -1.66
N LEU A 134 -7.57 -10.98 -2.21
CA LEU A 134 -8.03 -12.32 -1.84
C LEU A 134 -7.80 -12.61 -0.35
N PHE A 135 -6.67 -12.18 0.22
CA PHE A 135 -6.41 -12.32 1.65
C PHE A 135 -7.46 -11.55 2.49
N PHE A 136 -7.80 -10.31 2.10
CA PHE A 136 -8.86 -9.55 2.76
C PHE A 136 -10.23 -10.20 2.61
N MET A 137 -10.61 -10.61 1.40
CA MET A 137 -11.90 -11.27 1.17
C MET A 137 -11.99 -12.63 1.88
N ALA A 138 -10.86 -13.33 2.02
CA ALA A 138 -10.80 -14.60 2.74
C ALA A 138 -11.16 -14.44 4.22
N SER A 139 -10.81 -13.33 4.86
CA SER A 139 -11.18 -13.11 6.26
C SER A 139 -12.70 -13.03 6.44
N ALA A 140 -13.40 -12.31 5.56
CA ALA A 140 -14.86 -12.26 5.55
C ALA A 140 -15.47 -13.65 5.30
N MET A 141 -14.94 -14.39 4.32
CA MET A 141 -15.40 -15.75 4.02
C MET A 141 -15.23 -16.71 5.21
N ILE A 142 -14.13 -16.58 5.96
CA ILE A 142 -13.89 -17.37 7.17
C ILE A 142 -14.90 -17.02 8.27
N ILE A 143 -15.14 -15.73 8.53
CA ILE A 143 -16.05 -15.29 9.60
C ILE A 143 -17.47 -15.79 9.35
N PHE A 144 -18.01 -15.56 8.16
CA PHE A 144 -19.34 -16.05 7.80
C PHE A 144 -19.37 -17.59 7.74
N GLY A 145 -18.28 -18.22 7.30
CA GLY A 145 -18.11 -19.67 7.35
C GLY A 145 -18.26 -20.28 8.74
N ILE A 146 -17.73 -19.60 9.76
CA ILE A 146 -17.79 -20.03 11.16
C ILE A 146 -19.16 -19.70 11.80
N LYS A 147 -19.75 -18.54 11.48
CA LYS A 147 -20.92 -18.00 12.18
C LYS A 147 -22.26 -18.41 11.56
N GLU A 148 -22.36 -18.45 10.23
CA GLU A 148 -23.62 -18.65 9.51
C GLU A 148 -23.67 -19.94 8.67
N HIS A 149 -22.52 -20.60 8.46
CA HIS A 149 -22.39 -21.77 7.57
C HIS A 149 -23.09 -21.58 6.20
N PRO A 150 -22.70 -20.54 5.43
CA PRO A 150 -23.36 -20.13 4.21
C PRO A 150 -23.22 -21.16 3.08
N HIS A 151 -24.08 -21.03 2.07
CA HIS A 151 -24.02 -21.88 0.88
C HIS A 151 -22.64 -21.81 0.19
N PRO A 152 -22.09 -22.92 -0.34
CA PRO A 152 -20.74 -22.97 -0.92
C PRO A 152 -20.46 -21.93 -2.04
N LEU A 153 -21.52 -21.51 -2.75
CA LEU A 153 -21.43 -20.47 -3.78
C LEU A 153 -20.94 -19.12 -3.25
N MET A 154 -21.12 -18.82 -1.95
CA MET A 154 -20.56 -17.60 -1.34
C MET A 154 -19.04 -17.55 -1.49
N TYR A 155 -18.34 -18.67 -1.31
CA TYR A 155 -16.88 -18.72 -1.45
C TYR A 155 -16.44 -18.50 -2.91
N LEU A 156 -17.23 -18.99 -3.88
CA LEU A 156 -16.99 -18.71 -5.30
C LEU A 156 -17.17 -17.22 -5.61
N TRP A 157 -18.25 -16.60 -5.14
CA TRP A 157 -18.48 -15.18 -5.35
C TRP A 157 -17.46 -14.29 -4.62
N GLY A 158 -17.07 -14.65 -3.41
CA GLY A 158 -16.04 -13.94 -2.65
C GLY A 158 -14.65 -14.02 -3.28
N THR A 159 -14.28 -15.18 -3.85
CA THR A 159 -13.01 -15.31 -4.59
C THR A 159 -13.04 -14.52 -5.91
N MET A 160 -14.14 -14.53 -6.65
CA MET A 160 -14.30 -13.68 -7.83
C MET A 160 -14.21 -12.19 -7.48
N ALA A 161 -14.86 -11.76 -6.39
CA ALA A 161 -14.77 -10.39 -5.92
C ALA A 161 -13.34 -10.01 -5.55
N GLY A 162 -12.61 -10.87 -4.81
CA GLY A 162 -11.20 -10.63 -4.48
C GLY A 162 -10.27 -10.52 -5.69
N LEU A 163 -10.61 -11.14 -6.82
CA LEU A 163 -9.86 -10.97 -8.07
C LEU A 163 -10.26 -9.70 -8.83
N LEU A 164 -11.52 -9.25 -8.74
CA LEU A 164 -12.04 -8.12 -9.50
C LEU A 164 -11.84 -6.76 -8.82
N LEU A 165 -11.93 -6.70 -7.48
CA LEU A 165 -11.82 -5.45 -6.70
C LEU A 165 -10.49 -4.70 -6.89
N PRO A 166 -9.31 -5.35 -7.04
CA PRO A 166 -8.05 -4.64 -7.28
C PRO A 166 -7.98 -3.93 -8.64
N LEU A 167 -8.67 -4.44 -9.66
CA LEU A 167 -8.57 -3.94 -11.02
C LEU A 167 -8.88 -2.43 -11.16
N PRO A 168 -10.02 -1.92 -10.64
CA PRO A 168 -10.29 -0.48 -10.68
C PRO A 168 -9.29 0.33 -9.85
N ALA A 169 -8.83 -0.18 -8.71
CA ALA A 169 -7.82 0.49 -7.89
C ALA A 169 -6.49 0.65 -8.66
N LEU A 170 -5.99 -0.42 -9.27
CA LEU A 170 -4.77 -0.38 -10.07
C LEU A 170 -4.90 0.53 -11.29
N ALA A 171 -6.03 0.46 -11.99
CA ALA A 171 -6.30 1.33 -13.13
C ALA A 171 -6.32 2.80 -12.71
N ALA A 172 -6.97 3.14 -11.60
CA ALA A 172 -6.96 4.49 -11.04
C ALA A 172 -5.54 4.95 -10.67
N ALA A 173 -4.73 4.07 -10.07
CA ALA A 173 -3.34 4.38 -9.76
C ALA A 173 -2.55 4.75 -11.02
N TYR A 174 -2.69 4.00 -12.11
CA TYR A 174 -2.03 4.32 -13.39
C TYR A 174 -2.60 5.60 -14.05
N PHE A 175 -3.90 5.85 -13.94
CA PHE A 175 -4.50 7.10 -14.42
C PHE A 175 -4.00 8.33 -13.69
N ILE A 176 -3.58 8.21 -12.44
CA ILE A 176 -2.97 9.30 -11.69
C ILE A 176 -1.48 9.38 -12.02
N GLN A 177 -0.77 8.26 -11.99
CA GLN A 177 0.67 8.22 -12.15
C GLN A 177 1.14 8.60 -13.55
N VAL A 178 0.57 8.04 -14.61
CA VAL A 178 1.06 8.29 -15.97
C VAL A 178 1.01 9.78 -16.33
N PRO A 179 -0.09 10.52 -16.09
CA PRO A 179 -0.12 11.97 -16.29
C PRO A 179 0.80 12.73 -15.33
N LEU A 180 0.82 12.37 -14.03
CA LEU A 180 1.70 12.99 -13.05
C LEU A 180 3.16 12.93 -13.52
N LEU A 181 3.59 11.77 -14.03
CA LEU A 181 4.94 11.53 -14.54
C LEU A 181 5.21 12.20 -15.89
N SER A 182 4.21 12.25 -16.76
CA SER A 182 4.30 12.97 -18.03
C SER A 182 4.51 14.47 -17.81
N VAL A 183 3.80 15.07 -16.84
CA VAL A 183 3.95 16.48 -16.47
C VAL A 183 5.23 16.71 -15.68
N ALA A 184 5.58 15.78 -14.77
CA ALA A 184 6.77 15.86 -13.95
C ALA A 184 8.11 15.84 -14.72
N ARG A 185 8.10 15.75 -16.06
CA ARG A 185 9.24 16.12 -16.89
C ARG A 185 9.80 17.52 -16.57
N PHE A 186 8.98 18.45 -16.07
CA PHE A 186 9.47 19.74 -15.57
C PHE A 186 10.34 19.60 -14.30
N LEU A 187 10.02 18.60 -13.47
CA LEU A 187 10.78 18.22 -12.28
C LEU A 187 11.99 17.41 -12.75
N LYS A 188 13.07 18.11 -13.10
CA LYS A 188 14.34 17.53 -13.61
C LYS A 188 15.02 16.52 -12.68
N ASN A 189 14.46 16.21 -11.51
CA ASN A 189 15.03 15.30 -10.52
C ASN A 189 14.07 14.16 -10.17
N LYS A 190 14.46 12.94 -10.54
CA LYS A 190 13.79 11.67 -10.21
C LYS A 190 13.39 11.55 -8.74
N GLN A 191 14.26 11.99 -7.83
CA GLN A 191 14.02 11.91 -6.38
C GLN A 191 12.88 12.83 -5.93
N THR A 192 12.75 14.00 -6.55
CA THR A 192 11.69 14.94 -6.23
C THR A 192 10.32 14.40 -6.65
N ILE A 193 10.25 13.71 -7.79
CA ILE A 193 8.98 13.15 -8.28
C ILE A 193 8.53 11.99 -7.40
N LEU A 194 9.46 11.10 -7.03
CA LEU A 194 9.21 10.03 -6.08
C LEU A 194 8.74 10.57 -4.71
N LEU A 195 9.34 11.68 -4.24
CA LEU A 195 8.95 12.33 -2.99
C LEU A 195 7.55 12.95 -3.08
N VAL A 196 7.25 13.69 -4.15
CA VAL A 196 5.93 14.29 -4.37
C VAL A 196 4.85 13.21 -4.51
N GLY A 197 5.10 12.17 -5.32
CA GLY A 197 4.16 11.07 -5.50
C GLY A 197 3.92 10.29 -4.20
N GLY A 198 4.99 10.01 -3.44
CA GLY A 198 4.87 9.34 -2.14
C GLY A 198 4.14 10.17 -1.09
N VAL A 199 4.40 11.49 -1.02
CA VAL A 199 3.67 12.42 -0.13
C VAL A 199 2.20 12.54 -0.54
N LEU A 200 1.90 12.59 -1.84
CA LEU A 200 0.53 12.62 -2.33
C LEU A 200 -0.22 11.33 -1.99
N GLY A 201 0.42 10.17 -2.18
CA GLY A 201 -0.12 8.87 -1.75
C GLY A 201 -0.38 8.83 -0.24
N LEU A 202 0.51 9.42 0.57
CA LEU A 202 0.34 9.54 2.02
C LEU A 202 -0.88 10.39 2.40
N PHE A 203 -1.03 11.59 1.81
CA PHE A 203 -2.19 12.44 2.06
C PHE A 203 -3.50 11.77 1.64
N MET A 204 -3.48 11.03 0.52
CA MET A 204 -4.64 10.26 0.07
C MET A 204 -5.01 9.14 1.07
N ALA A 205 -4.01 8.42 1.59
CA ALA A 205 -4.22 7.39 2.60
C ALA A 205 -4.76 7.96 3.92
N LEU A 206 -4.20 9.08 4.40
CA LEU A 206 -4.68 9.77 5.61
C LEU A 206 -6.08 10.35 5.43
N GLY A 207 -6.36 10.97 4.28
CA GLY A 207 -7.69 11.51 3.98
C GLY A 207 -8.75 10.43 3.92
N PHE A 208 -8.43 9.29 3.29
CA PHE A 208 -9.31 8.13 3.33
C PHE A 208 -9.49 7.60 4.76
N ASN A 209 -8.41 7.47 5.53
CA ASN A 209 -8.48 6.98 6.91
C ASN A 209 -9.37 7.89 7.79
N PHE A 210 -9.25 9.20 7.65
CA PHE A 210 -10.11 10.18 8.33
C PHE A 210 -11.58 10.01 7.94
N TYR A 211 -11.88 9.96 6.63
CA TYR A 211 -13.23 9.75 6.13
C TYR A 211 -13.82 8.43 6.65
N TYR A 212 -13.04 7.36 6.60
CA TYR A 212 -13.44 6.03 7.04
C TYR A 212 -13.72 5.98 8.55
N GLN A 213 -12.83 6.55 9.38
CA GLN A 213 -13.03 6.61 10.83
C GLN A 213 -14.24 7.47 11.22
N SER A 214 -14.48 8.57 10.51
CA SER A 214 -15.68 9.40 10.71
C SER A 214 -16.96 8.66 10.32
N ALA A 215 -16.94 7.91 9.21
CA ALA A 215 -18.08 7.08 8.81
C ALA A 215 -18.38 5.97 9.83
N LEU A 216 -17.35 5.32 10.37
CA LEU A 216 -17.49 4.32 11.45
C LEU A 216 -18.08 4.91 12.73
N ALA A 217 -17.65 6.12 13.13
CA ALA A 217 -18.18 6.79 14.32
C ALA A 217 -19.69 7.03 14.21
N HIS A 218 -20.20 7.36 13.02
CA HIS A 218 -21.64 7.49 12.77
C HIS A 218 -22.39 6.16 12.88
N VAL A 219 -21.80 5.05 12.42
CA VAL A 219 -22.41 3.71 12.52
C VAL A 219 -22.39 3.19 13.97
N ALA A 220 -21.46 3.65 14.79
CA ALA A 220 -21.40 3.30 16.21
C ALA A 220 -22.47 4.00 17.07
N ASP A 221 -23.08 5.08 16.57
CA ASP A 221 -24.15 5.82 17.27
C ASP A 221 -25.53 5.17 17.00
N PRO A 222 -26.18 4.56 18.02
CA PRO A 222 -27.47 3.90 17.86
C PRO A 222 -28.60 4.85 17.39
N GLU A 223 -28.55 6.13 17.78
CA GLU A 223 -29.57 7.10 17.36
C GLU A 223 -29.42 7.46 15.88
N TRP A 224 -28.18 7.63 15.42
CA TRP A 224 -27.87 7.89 14.02
C TRP A 224 -28.30 6.71 13.14
N VAL A 225 -28.00 5.48 13.57
CA VAL A 225 -28.42 4.25 12.88
C VAL A 225 -29.95 4.17 12.81
N ALA A 226 -30.65 4.37 13.92
CA ALA A 226 -32.12 4.30 13.95
C ALA A 226 -32.78 5.34 13.01
N ARG A 227 -32.27 6.57 12.97
CA ARG A 227 -32.77 7.63 12.07
C ARG A 227 -32.46 7.34 10.60
N ASN A 228 -31.29 6.78 10.31
CA ASN A 228 -30.86 6.48 8.94
C ASN A 228 -31.37 5.13 8.42
N MET A 229 -31.87 4.27 9.29
CA MET A 229 -32.60 3.04 8.95
C MET A 229 -34.09 3.27 8.71
N ALA A 230 -34.67 4.38 9.14
CA ALA A 230 -36.10 4.69 9.00
C ALA A 230 -36.57 5.03 7.56
N GLY A 231 -35.78 4.68 6.54
CA GLY A 231 -36.09 4.92 5.13
C GLY A 231 -36.31 3.62 4.33
N PRO A 232 -36.95 3.70 3.14
CA PRO A 232 -37.16 2.53 2.27
C PRO A 232 -35.84 1.93 1.73
N ASP A 233 -34.75 2.72 1.71
CA ASP A 233 -33.41 2.25 1.36
C ASP A 233 -32.64 1.80 2.60
N SER A 234 -32.28 0.51 2.66
CA SER A 234 -31.40 -0.02 3.70
C SER A 234 -30.09 0.79 3.82
N LEU A 235 -29.58 0.97 5.04
CA LEU A 235 -28.29 1.62 5.31
C LEU A 235 -27.16 1.05 4.43
N ILE A 236 -27.19 -0.27 4.21
CA ILE A 236 -26.26 -1.00 3.35
C ILE A 236 -26.32 -0.52 1.90
N ALA A 237 -27.53 -0.29 1.35
CA ALA A 237 -27.69 0.22 0.00
C ALA A 237 -27.13 1.64 -0.14
N ARG A 238 -27.34 2.51 0.85
CA ARG A 238 -26.81 3.89 0.84
C ARG A 238 -25.28 3.92 0.90
N MET A 239 -24.68 3.12 1.79
CA MET A 239 -23.22 2.99 1.88
C MET A 239 -22.63 2.37 0.61
N GLY A 240 -23.33 1.38 0.04
CA GLY A 240 -22.89 0.69 -1.17
C GLY A 240 -23.03 1.53 -2.45
N GLN A 241 -23.91 2.52 -2.50
CA GLN A 241 -24.03 3.43 -3.64
C GLN A 241 -22.79 4.31 -3.82
N ALA A 242 -22.08 4.66 -2.73
CA ALA A 242 -20.84 5.43 -2.81
C ALA A 242 -19.71 4.65 -3.52
N TYR A 243 -19.70 3.31 -3.36
CA TYR A 243 -18.76 2.43 -4.03
C TYR A 243 -19.47 1.16 -4.57
N PRO A 244 -20.05 1.25 -5.79
CA PRO A 244 -20.87 0.17 -6.37
C PRO A 244 -20.24 -1.23 -6.39
N PRO A 245 -18.91 -1.41 -6.61
CA PRO A 245 -18.31 -2.74 -6.55
C PRO A 245 -18.47 -3.43 -5.18
N ALA A 246 -18.42 -2.69 -4.08
CA ALA A 246 -18.69 -3.27 -2.76
C ALA A 246 -20.16 -3.64 -2.58
N LEU A 247 -21.10 -2.85 -3.12
CA LEU A 247 -22.52 -3.19 -3.11
C LEU A 247 -22.82 -4.50 -3.84
N PHE A 248 -22.26 -4.66 -5.04
CA PHE A 248 -22.45 -5.88 -5.82
C PHE A 248 -21.80 -7.10 -5.18
N THR A 249 -20.63 -6.91 -4.54
CA THR A 249 -19.97 -7.95 -3.74
C THR A 249 -20.86 -8.40 -2.59
N TRP A 250 -21.41 -7.45 -1.82
CA TRP A 250 -22.34 -7.74 -0.72
C TRP A 250 -23.59 -8.48 -1.21
N ARG A 251 -24.23 -8.02 -2.29
CA ARG A 251 -25.44 -8.68 -2.86
C ARG A 251 -25.16 -10.11 -3.32
N ALA A 252 -24.04 -10.32 -4.01
CA ALA A 252 -23.63 -11.63 -4.49
C ALA A 252 -23.34 -12.62 -3.35
N MET A 253 -22.72 -12.15 -2.27
CA MET A 253 -22.32 -13.00 -1.16
C MET A 253 -23.43 -13.25 -0.13
N SER A 254 -24.37 -12.32 0.05
CA SER A 254 -25.45 -12.44 1.02
C SER A 254 -26.56 -13.41 0.58
N TYR A 255 -26.83 -13.48 -0.73
CA TYR A 255 -27.86 -14.35 -1.30
C TYR A 255 -27.29 -15.25 -2.41
N PRO A 256 -26.31 -16.12 -2.10
CA PRO A 256 -25.41 -16.71 -3.10
C PRO A 256 -26.06 -17.69 -4.09
N ALA A 257 -27.25 -18.22 -3.79
CA ALA A 257 -27.96 -19.19 -4.63
C ALA A 257 -29.12 -18.59 -5.44
N THR A 258 -29.18 -17.26 -5.58
CA THR A 258 -30.23 -16.56 -6.34
C THR A 258 -29.73 -16.08 -7.71
N VAL A 259 -30.67 -15.82 -8.63
CA VAL A 259 -30.37 -15.18 -9.93
C VAL A 259 -29.75 -13.79 -9.71
N ASP A 260 -30.19 -13.09 -8.66
CA ASP A 260 -29.66 -11.77 -8.30
C ASP A 260 -28.18 -11.81 -7.93
N ALA A 261 -27.67 -12.91 -7.36
CA ALA A 261 -26.24 -13.06 -7.11
C ALA A 261 -25.45 -13.12 -8.41
N VAL A 262 -25.93 -13.88 -9.39
CA VAL A 262 -25.28 -13.98 -10.71
C VAL A 262 -25.29 -12.61 -11.42
N LEU A 263 -26.43 -11.92 -11.40
CA LEU A 263 -26.54 -10.56 -11.96
C LEU A 263 -25.62 -9.58 -11.23
N SER A 264 -25.49 -9.70 -9.91
CA SER A 264 -24.59 -8.86 -9.12
C SER A 264 -23.12 -9.11 -9.46
N VAL A 265 -22.71 -10.36 -9.67
CA VAL A 265 -21.33 -10.68 -10.08
C VAL A 265 -21.04 -10.18 -11.50
N LEU A 266 -22.00 -10.26 -12.41
CA LEU A 266 -21.86 -9.68 -13.74
C LEU A 266 -21.75 -8.15 -13.68
N ALA A 267 -22.55 -7.50 -12.84
CA ALA A 267 -22.46 -6.06 -12.60
C ALA A 267 -21.13 -5.66 -11.94
N LEU A 268 -20.63 -6.47 -11.01
CA LEU A 268 -19.31 -6.32 -10.40
C LEU A 268 -18.20 -6.41 -11.46
N ALA A 269 -18.23 -7.45 -12.30
CA ALA A 269 -17.27 -7.62 -13.38
C ALA A 269 -17.32 -6.44 -14.36
N ALA A 270 -18.51 -6.01 -14.77
CA ALA A 270 -18.68 -4.87 -15.65
C ALA A 270 -18.08 -3.60 -15.04
N THR A 271 -18.43 -3.27 -13.78
CA THR A 271 -17.93 -2.06 -13.12
C THR A 271 -16.42 -2.09 -12.85
N CYS A 272 -15.87 -3.23 -12.42
CA CYS A 272 -14.44 -3.39 -12.19
C CYS A 272 -13.61 -3.38 -13.48
N LEU A 273 -14.17 -3.81 -14.62
CA LEU A 273 -13.45 -3.88 -15.89
C LEU A 273 -13.48 -2.59 -16.71
N VAL A 274 -14.46 -1.71 -16.52
CA VAL A 274 -14.57 -0.44 -17.26
C VAL A 274 -13.29 0.38 -17.16
N LEU A 275 -12.79 0.63 -15.95
CA LEU A 275 -11.63 1.49 -15.76
C LEU A 275 -10.32 0.88 -16.28
N PRO A 276 -10.00 -0.40 -16.04
CA PRO A 276 -8.89 -1.08 -16.71
C PRO A 276 -8.99 -1.03 -18.23
N VAL A 277 -10.14 -1.33 -18.82
CA VAL A 277 -10.31 -1.29 -20.28
C VAL A 277 -10.00 0.11 -20.82
N LEU A 278 -10.51 1.16 -20.16
CA LEU A 278 -10.16 2.54 -20.50
C LEU A 278 -8.66 2.82 -20.37
N ALA A 279 -8.02 2.33 -19.30
CA ALA A 279 -6.57 2.45 -19.10
C ALA A 279 -5.78 1.81 -20.26
N PHE A 280 -6.18 0.61 -20.68
CA PHE A 280 -5.56 -0.10 -21.81
C PHE A 280 -5.77 0.58 -23.17
N LEU A 281 -6.83 1.37 -23.33
CA LEU A 281 -7.09 2.12 -24.56
C LEU A 281 -6.29 3.43 -24.62
N VAL A 282 -6.21 4.17 -23.50
CA VAL A 282 -5.70 5.55 -23.46
C VAL A 282 -4.23 5.62 -23.03
N LEU A 283 -3.84 4.87 -22.00
CA LEU A 283 -2.53 5.02 -21.35
C LEU A 283 -1.32 4.41 -22.08
N PRO A 284 -1.39 3.40 -22.96
CA PRO A 284 -0.18 2.73 -23.44
C PRO A 284 0.84 3.65 -24.11
N LYS A 285 0.38 4.56 -24.98
CA LYS A 285 1.27 5.53 -25.64
C LYS A 285 1.81 6.57 -24.65
N ALA A 286 0.95 7.06 -23.77
CA ALA A 286 1.34 8.01 -22.74
C ALA A 286 2.40 7.40 -21.80
N TYR A 287 2.20 6.16 -21.37
CA TYR A 287 3.12 5.37 -20.54
C TYR A 287 4.48 5.19 -21.22
N ALA A 288 4.52 4.73 -22.48
CA ALA A 288 5.77 4.56 -23.21
C ALA A 288 6.51 5.89 -23.39
N ASN A 289 5.78 6.96 -23.69
CA ASN A 289 6.36 8.29 -23.80
C ASN A 289 6.89 8.79 -22.45
N SER A 290 6.15 8.61 -21.35
CA SER A 290 6.59 9.10 -20.05
C SER A 290 7.89 8.43 -19.63
N LEU A 291 8.17 7.19 -19.99
CA LEU A 291 9.46 6.53 -19.72
C LEU A 291 10.67 7.20 -20.41
N ILE A 292 10.48 7.86 -21.55
CA ILE A 292 11.55 8.51 -22.31
C ILE A 292 11.95 9.84 -21.63
N GLY A 293 13.25 10.01 -21.35
CA GLY A 293 13.83 11.21 -20.74
C GLY A 293 14.10 11.14 -19.23
N PHE A 294 13.66 10.08 -18.54
CA PHE A 294 13.86 9.96 -17.08
C PHE A 294 15.29 9.61 -16.63
N ASN A 295 16.10 9.00 -17.51
CA ASN A 295 17.51 8.67 -17.24
C ASN A 295 18.49 9.64 -17.90
N GLU A 296 18.01 10.75 -18.47
CA GLU A 296 18.90 11.79 -19.00
C GLU A 296 19.50 12.60 -17.84
N THR A 297 20.67 12.19 -17.36
CA THR A 297 21.47 13.02 -16.47
C THR A 297 22.00 14.21 -17.26
N HIS A 298 21.31 15.35 -17.19
CA HIS A 298 21.85 16.61 -17.70
C HIS A 298 23.04 17.04 -16.85
N LEU A 299 24.24 16.66 -17.29
CA LEU A 299 25.49 17.20 -16.76
C LEU A 299 25.61 18.65 -17.20
N LYS A 300 25.20 19.58 -16.32
CA LYS A 300 25.47 21.00 -16.53
C LYS A 300 26.98 21.20 -16.38
N LYS A 301 27.69 21.43 -17.50
CA LYS A 301 29.08 21.88 -17.47
C LYS A 301 29.13 23.20 -16.70
N LEU A 302 29.79 23.19 -15.55
CA LEU A 302 30.03 24.37 -14.75
C LEU A 302 31.19 25.12 -15.38
N ASP A 303 30.99 26.39 -15.67
CA ASP A 303 32.09 27.26 -16.05
C ASP A 303 32.99 27.55 -14.84
N THR A 304 34.22 28.01 -15.06
CA THR A 304 35.25 28.20 -14.02
C THR A 304 34.78 29.05 -12.84
N ALA A 305 34.07 30.16 -13.10
CA ALA A 305 33.47 31.02 -12.07
C ALA A 305 32.32 30.34 -11.31
N ALA A 306 31.54 29.49 -11.99
CA ALA A 306 30.47 28.73 -11.36
C ALA A 306 31.01 27.56 -10.52
N SER A 307 32.14 26.98 -10.94
CA SER A 307 32.85 25.92 -10.22
C SER A 307 33.46 26.45 -8.91
N SER A 308 34.14 27.59 -8.95
CA SER A 308 34.71 28.21 -7.75
C SER A 308 33.62 28.64 -6.75
N ALA A 309 32.50 29.20 -7.23
CA ALA A 309 31.33 29.51 -6.41
C ALA A 309 30.66 28.24 -5.83
N PHE A 310 30.61 27.15 -6.61
CA PHE A 310 30.09 25.87 -6.14
C PHE A 310 30.97 25.29 -5.01
N ILE A 311 32.29 25.32 -5.17
CA ILE A 311 33.24 24.86 -4.15
C ILE A 311 33.12 25.71 -2.88
N ALA A 312 33.13 27.04 -3.00
CA ALA A 312 33.06 27.96 -1.85
C ALA A 312 31.74 27.85 -1.06
N SER A 313 30.64 27.47 -1.72
CA SER A 313 29.33 27.31 -1.09
C SER A 313 29.06 25.90 -0.56
N ARG A 314 29.49 24.85 -1.27
CA ARG A 314 29.17 23.45 -0.95
C ARG A 314 30.26 22.73 -0.14
N LEU A 315 31.54 23.08 -0.32
CA LEU A 315 32.70 22.45 0.34
C LEU A 315 33.21 23.33 1.50
N ARG A 316 32.33 23.70 2.42
CA ARG A 316 32.72 24.40 3.66
C ARG A 316 33.11 23.40 4.75
N LYS A 317 34.22 23.69 5.43
CA LYS A 317 34.66 22.96 6.62
C LYS A 317 33.56 23.01 7.69
N ARG A 318 33.16 21.83 8.18
CA ARG A 318 32.18 21.66 9.26
C ARG A 318 32.77 20.69 10.29
N PRO A 319 32.34 20.75 11.56
CA PRO A 319 32.74 19.76 12.55
C PRO A 319 32.42 18.34 12.07
N ALA A 320 33.34 17.39 12.27
CA ALA A 320 33.23 16.03 11.74
C ALA A 320 31.88 15.38 12.11
N PHE A 321 31.43 15.56 13.37
CA PHE A 321 30.13 15.08 13.83
C PHE A 321 28.96 15.58 12.98
N TRP A 322 28.86 16.90 12.76
CA TRP A 322 27.78 17.49 11.97
C TRP A 322 27.86 17.11 10.49
N SER A 323 29.06 16.90 9.96
CA SER A 323 29.25 16.37 8.60
C SER A 323 28.70 14.96 8.46
N LEU A 324 28.96 14.09 9.45
CA LEU A 324 28.43 12.72 9.49
C LEU A 324 26.91 12.71 9.68
N VAL A 325 26.38 13.50 10.62
CA VAL A 325 24.92 13.64 10.82
C VAL A 325 24.22 14.14 9.56
N LYS A 326 24.76 15.18 8.91
CA LYS A 326 24.19 15.71 7.66
C LYS A 326 24.23 14.67 6.53
N ARG A 327 25.33 13.93 6.42
CA ARG A 327 25.45 12.82 5.46
C ARG A 327 24.34 11.79 5.71
N GLU A 328 24.11 11.44 6.97
CA GLU A 328 23.09 10.47 7.37
C GLU A 328 21.68 10.92 7.00
N VAL A 329 21.33 12.15 7.38
CA VAL A 329 20.03 12.76 7.04
C VAL A 329 19.83 12.84 5.54
N ASN A 330 20.87 13.23 4.79
CA ASN A 330 20.79 13.31 3.33
C ASN A 330 20.64 11.93 2.68
N MET A 331 21.40 10.93 3.12
CA MET A 331 21.30 9.57 2.56
C MET A 331 19.94 8.94 2.86
N MET A 332 19.40 9.20 4.05
CA MET A 332 18.07 8.76 4.46
C MET A 332 16.96 9.42 3.63
N ASN A 333 17.06 10.72 3.37
CA ASN A 333 16.05 11.46 2.60
C ASN A 333 16.24 11.36 1.07
N ARG A 334 17.31 10.69 0.62
CA ARG A 334 17.63 10.53 -0.80
C ARG A 334 16.65 9.58 -1.50
N GLU A 335 16.19 8.56 -0.80
CA GLU A 335 15.25 7.56 -1.29
C GLU A 335 13.88 7.78 -0.64
N PRO A 336 12.86 8.24 -1.39
CA PRO A 336 11.58 8.65 -0.79
C PRO A 336 10.84 7.54 -0.04
N ILE A 337 11.00 6.29 -0.47
CA ILE A 337 10.44 5.12 0.24
C ILE A 337 11.09 4.98 1.63
N TYR A 338 12.40 5.19 1.73
CA TYR A 338 13.11 5.12 3.00
C TYR A 338 12.74 6.31 3.91
N MET A 339 12.56 7.50 3.33
CA MET A 339 12.07 8.67 4.05
C MET A 339 10.65 8.45 4.62
N LEU A 340 9.75 7.89 3.82
CA LEU A 340 8.35 7.64 4.20
C LEU A 340 8.23 6.52 5.25
N ASN A 341 9.01 5.44 5.13
CA ASN A 341 8.95 4.30 6.04
C ASN A 341 9.85 4.41 7.27
N GLY A 342 10.77 5.37 7.31
CA GLY A 342 11.65 5.59 8.46
C GLY A 342 11.28 6.89 9.17
N PRO A 343 11.95 8.01 8.87
CA PRO A 343 11.76 9.28 9.57
C PRO A 343 10.33 9.79 9.63
N MET A 344 9.58 9.65 8.53
CA MET A 344 8.23 10.18 8.47
C MET A 344 7.29 9.44 9.41
N ILE A 345 7.53 8.16 9.74
CA ILE A 345 6.71 7.42 10.71
C ILE A 345 6.75 8.07 12.09
N ILE A 346 7.89 8.64 12.50
CA ILE A 346 8.05 9.36 13.77
C ILE A 346 7.08 10.55 13.86
N VAL A 347 6.80 11.20 12.72
CA VAL A 347 5.86 12.33 12.62
C VAL A 347 4.43 11.84 12.36
N LEU A 348 4.29 10.81 11.53
CA LEU A 348 3.01 10.30 11.05
C LEU A 348 2.23 9.61 12.16
N MET A 349 2.88 8.82 13.01
CA MET A 349 2.20 8.10 14.09
C MET A 349 1.51 9.05 15.07
N PRO A 350 2.18 10.08 15.63
CA PRO A 350 1.50 11.10 16.44
C PRO A 350 0.39 11.83 15.70
N LEU A 351 0.56 12.11 14.40
CA LEU A 351 -0.47 12.75 13.59
C LEU A 351 -1.71 11.86 13.47
N ILE A 352 -1.55 10.56 13.17
CA ILE A 352 -2.65 9.59 13.08
C ILE A 352 -3.36 9.49 14.44
N PHE A 353 -2.62 9.37 15.55
CA PHE A 353 -3.21 9.36 16.89
C PHE A 353 -3.95 10.66 17.22
N GLY A 354 -3.39 11.80 16.84
CA GLY A 354 -4.04 13.10 17.01
C GLY A 354 -5.36 13.20 16.24
N VAL A 355 -5.38 12.66 15.02
CA VAL A 355 -6.61 12.55 14.21
C VAL A 355 -7.62 11.61 14.86
N MET A 356 -7.19 10.45 15.37
CA MET A 356 -8.07 9.52 16.09
C MET A 356 -8.72 10.18 17.30
N ILE A 357 -7.94 10.90 18.12
CA ILE A 357 -8.47 11.65 19.26
C ILE A 357 -9.41 12.78 18.80
N ALA A 358 -9.12 13.47 17.70
CA ALA A 358 -9.97 14.53 17.20
C ALA A 358 -11.34 14.03 16.69
N VAL A 359 -11.40 12.82 16.12
CA VAL A 359 -12.62 12.26 15.53
C VAL A 359 -13.41 11.40 16.54
N GLN A 360 -12.71 10.63 17.36
CA GLN A 360 -13.28 9.62 18.26
C GLN A 360 -12.94 9.92 19.73
N GLY A 361 -12.65 11.18 20.06
CA GLY A 361 -12.14 11.58 21.38
C GLY A 361 -12.99 11.09 22.54
N ASP A 362 -14.31 11.22 22.46
CA ASP A 362 -15.20 10.80 23.55
C ASP A 362 -15.18 9.29 23.75
N THR A 363 -15.27 8.52 22.65
CA THR A 363 -15.18 7.05 22.70
C THR A 363 -13.81 6.57 23.18
N LEU A 364 -12.72 7.16 22.69
CA LEU A 364 -11.35 6.80 23.07
C LEU A 364 -11.06 7.16 24.53
N LEU A 365 -11.49 8.33 25.01
CA LEU A 365 -11.23 8.79 26.37
C LEU A 365 -12.13 8.09 27.41
N SER A 366 -13.26 7.53 26.97
CA SER A 366 -14.16 6.72 27.80
C SER A 366 -13.69 5.27 27.98
N ASP A 367 -12.72 4.82 27.18
CA ASP A 367 -12.15 3.48 27.30
C ASP A 367 -11.38 3.35 28.63
N PRO A 368 -11.64 2.32 29.46
CA PRO A 368 -10.95 2.12 30.74
C PRO A 368 -9.42 2.11 30.63
N ASP A 369 -8.86 1.62 29.53
CA ASP A 369 -7.41 1.60 29.32
C ASP A 369 -6.84 3.02 29.10
N MET A 370 -7.56 3.84 28.33
CA MET A 370 -7.19 5.24 28.08
C MET A 370 -7.43 6.13 29.30
N ALA A 371 -8.46 5.85 30.08
CA ALA A 371 -8.69 6.50 31.37
C ALA A 371 -7.53 6.23 32.34
N GLY A 372 -6.99 5.01 32.35
CA GLY A 372 -5.79 4.63 33.09
C GLY A 372 -4.55 5.43 32.66
N ILE A 373 -4.32 5.55 31.34
CA ILE A 373 -3.22 6.36 30.79
C ILE A 373 -3.37 7.84 31.17
N MET A 374 -4.59 8.39 31.10
CA MET A 374 -4.87 9.78 31.48
C MET A 374 -4.70 10.03 32.98
N ALA A 375 -5.03 9.05 33.83
CA ALA A 375 -4.77 9.11 35.26
C ALA A 375 -3.26 9.13 35.55
N MET A 376 -2.45 8.32 34.85
CA MET A 376 -0.99 8.33 34.97
C MET A 376 -0.37 9.65 34.48
N LEU A 377 -0.91 10.24 33.40
CA LEU A 377 -0.52 11.57 32.91
C LEU A 377 -0.78 12.65 33.97
N LYS A 378 -1.95 12.64 34.60
CA LYS A 378 -2.33 13.59 35.66
C LYS A 378 -1.60 13.34 36.99
N GLY A 379 -1.24 12.09 37.27
CA GLY A 379 -0.54 11.66 38.49
C GLY A 379 0.98 11.93 38.52
N GLY A 380 1.51 12.71 37.57
CA GLY A 380 2.94 13.07 37.51
C GLY A 380 3.82 12.07 36.77
N SER A 381 3.27 10.98 36.23
CA SER A 381 4.01 9.99 35.42
C SER A 381 4.13 10.39 33.94
N GLY A 382 3.69 11.59 33.56
CA GLY A 382 3.68 12.06 32.17
C GLY A 382 5.06 12.03 31.49
N ALA A 383 6.15 12.29 32.24
CA ALA A 383 7.51 12.19 31.70
C ALA A 383 7.91 10.75 31.34
N ALA A 384 7.45 9.75 32.11
CA ALA A 384 7.70 8.34 31.82
C ALA A 384 6.92 7.89 30.58
N ILE A 385 5.67 8.34 30.43
CA ILE A 385 4.85 8.08 29.24
C ILE A 385 5.47 8.71 28.00
N ALA A 386 5.89 9.98 28.08
CA ALA A 386 6.59 10.65 26.99
C ALA A 386 7.90 9.92 26.61
N GLY A 387 8.64 9.43 27.60
CA GLY A 387 9.83 8.59 27.40
C GLY A 387 9.51 7.29 26.67
N LEU A 388 8.47 6.57 27.09
CA LEU A 388 8.03 5.32 26.45
C LEU A 388 7.57 5.55 25.02
N VAL A 389 6.80 6.61 24.76
CA VAL A 389 6.40 7.01 23.40
C VAL A 389 7.63 7.34 22.56
N GLY A 390 8.61 8.06 23.12
CA GLY A 390 9.87 8.35 22.44
C GLY A 390 10.66 7.10 22.08
N VAL A 391 10.73 6.12 23.00
CA VAL A 391 11.37 4.82 22.76
C VAL A 391 10.61 4.01 21.70
N PHE A 392 9.28 4.00 21.75
CA PHE A 392 8.44 3.32 20.77
C PHE A 392 8.63 3.91 19.37
N LEU A 393 8.56 5.23 19.22
CA LEU A 393 8.77 5.90 17.92
C LEU A 393 10.21 5.73 17.41
N GLY A 394 11.19 5.76 18.32
CA GLY A 394 12.61 5.58 17.98
C GLY A 394 12.98 4.15 17.59
N SER A 395 12.35 3.15 18.20
CA SER A 395 12.59 1.71 17.92
C SER A 395 11.71 1.15 16.81
N GLY A 396 10.47 1.66 16.68
CA GLY A 396 9.52 1.27 15.65
C GLY A 396 9.94 1.70 14.25
N THR A 397 10.92 2.61 14.15
CA THR A 397 11.52 2.98 12.88
C THR A 397 12.84 2.25 12.69
N SER A 398 12.91 1.38 11.68
CA SER A 398 14.09 0.55 11.35
C SER A 398 15.28 1.36 10.78
N ILE A 399 15.45 2.61 11.22
CA ILE A 399 16.47 3.54 10.74
C ILE A 399 17.87 3.08 11.18
N THR A 400 18.01 2.62 12.41
CA THR A 400 19.30 2.28 13.02
C THR A 400 19.83 0.90 12.62
N CYS A 401 18.94 -0.06 12.36
CA CYS A 401 19.34 -1.45 12.07
C CYS A 401 20.05 -1.61 10.71
N THR A 402 19.86 -0.67 9.78
CA THR A 402 20.52 -0.72 8.46
C THR A 402 21.85 0.03 8.43
N ALA A 403 22.14 0.86 9.43
CA ALA A 403 23.33 1.72 9.46
C ALA A 403 24.62 0.91 9.35
N LEU A 404 24.72 -0.21 10.07
CA LEU A 404 25.89 -1.09 10.03
C LEU A 404 26.08 -1.72 8.64
N SER A 405 25.01 -2.27 8.05
CA SER A 405 25.06 -2.91 6.73
C SER A 405 25.39 -1.92 5.61
N ARG A 406 24.89 -0.69 5.71
CA ARG A 406 25.05 0.35 4.68
C ARG A 406 26.45 0.95 4.71
N ASP A 407 26.97 1.22 5.91
CA ASP A 407 28.24 1.93 6.08
C ASP A 407 29.44 1.00 6.22
N ALA A 408 29.26 -0.29 6.52
CA ALA A 408 30.35 -1.26 6.67
C ALA A 408 31.38 -1.22 5.53
N LYS A 409 30.91 -1.10 4.28
CA LYS A 409 31.77 -1.06 3.09
C LYS A 409 32.45 0.30 2.89
N ALA A 410 31.85 1.39 3.39
CA ALA A 410 32.33 2.76 3.22
C ALA A 410 33.17 3.25 4.41
N LEU A 411 33.21 2.52 5.52
CA LEU A 411 33.93 2.88 6.75
C LEU A 411 35.43 3.22 6.53
N PRO A 412 36.21 2.44 5.76
CA PRO A 412 37.62 2.79 5.51
C PRO A 412 37.78 4.14 4.82
N TYR A 413 36.92 4.39 3.83
CA TYR A 413 36.90 5.66 3.09
C TYR A 413 36.49 6.83 4.00
N LEU A 414 35.44 6.67 4.81
CA LEU A 414 34.98 7.71 5.73
C LEU A 414 36.02 8.10 6.78
N LYS A 415 36.81 7.12 7.26
CA LYS A 415 37.92 7.36 8.21
C LYS A 415 39.10 8.09 7.57
N SER A 416 39.24 8.03 6.25
CA SER A 416 40.32 8.69 5.50
C SER A 416 39.99 10.12 5.07
N LEU A 417 38.73 10.55 5.21
CA LEU A 417 38.32 11.90 4.85
C LEU A 417 38.76 12.92 5.93
N PRO A 418 39.30 14.08 5.52
CA PRO A 418 39.85 15.10 6.42
C PRO A 418 38.79 15.89 7.22
#